data_AF-A0A812R9F7-F1
#
_entry.id   AF-A0A812R9F7-F1
#
_cell.length_a   1.000
_cell.length_b   1.000
_cell.length_c   1.000
_cell.angle_alpha   90.00
_cell.angle_beta   90.00
_cell.angle_gamma   90.00
#
_symmetry.space_group_name_H-M   'P 1'
#
loop_
_entity.id
_entity.type
_entity.pdbx_description
1 polymer ?
#
loop_
_entity_poly.entity_id
_entity_poly.type
_entity_poly.pdbx_seq_one_letter_code
_entity_poly.pdbx_strand_id
1 'polypeptide(L)'
;MRRSLGLSSAFGGRAHGLQPFTWHGIVRTAEPSEMGYERLLLPGTLDAPTRRSLRSLAAAAGLRYETFGPKACRRVLLALQAECSCCVNALSYQATDSLSTAQLREALQKVFSFSPLSDDDIT
;
A
#
# COMPACT_ATOMS: atom_id res chain seq x y z
N MET A 1 27.14 3.87 -44.58
CA MET A 1 25.90 3.53 -43.84
C MET A 1 26.27 3.26 -42.39
N ARG A 2 26.02 4.21 -41.47
CA ARG A 2 26.33 4.06 -40.03
C ARG A 2 25.05 3.58 -39.32
N ARG A 3 25.10 2.39 -38.71
CA ARG A 3 24.05 1.89 -37.81
C ARG A 3 24.16 2.65 -36.49
N SER A 4 23.19 3.52 -36.22
CA SER A 4 23.03 4.13 -34.90
C SER A 4 22.41 3.09 -33.96
N LEU A 5 23.27 2.45 -33.16
CA LEU A 5 22.86 1.84 -31.91
C LEU A 5 22.78 2.96 -30.88
N GLY A 6 21.57 3.35 -30.48
CA GLY A 6 21.32 4.48 -29.59
C GLY A 6 20.15 4.22 -28.66
N LEU A 7 20.40 3.41 -27.64
CA LEU A 7 19.80 3.44 -26.30
C LEU A 7 18.27 3.56 -26.23
N SER A 8 17.57 2.43 -26.36
CA SER A 8 16.32 2.27 -25.63
C SER A 8 16.64 2.34 -24.15
N SER A 9 16.22 3.40 -23.47
CA SER A 9 16.17 3.44 -22.01
C SER A 9 15.34 2.25 -21.54
N ALA A 10 16.03 1.19 -21.09
CA ALA A 10 15.43 0.03 -20.46
C ALA A 10 15.06 0.29 -18.98
N PHE A 11 15.09 1.56 -18.55
CA PHE A 11 14.42 2.01 -17.33
C PHE A 11 13.05 2.57 -17.67
N GLY A 12 12.28 1.82 -18.46
CA GLY A 12 10.82 1.88 -18.36
C GLY A 12 10.45 1.22 -17.04
N GLY A 13 10.67 1.92 -15.92
CA GLY A 13 10.16 1.51 -14.63
C GLY A 13 8.67 1.26 -14.82
N ARG A 14 8.27 0.00 -14.79
CA ARG A 14 6.85 -0.35 -14.74
C ARG A 14 6.35 0.35 -13.50
N ALA A 15 5.59 1.43 -13.68
CA ALA A 15 4.78 1.97 -12.62
C ALA A 15 3.95 0.79 -12.10
N HIS A 16 4.28 0.30 -10.90
CA HIS A 16 3.56 -0.76 -10.23
C HIS A 16 2.21 -0.19 -9.74
N GLY A 17 1.41 0.33 -10.68
CA GLY A 17 0.15 0.97 -10.42
C GLY A 17 -0.91 -0.07 -10.09
N LEU A 18 -1.74 0.25 -9.09
CA LEU A 18 -2.93 -0.54 -8.83
C LEU A 18 -3.97 -0.26 -9.91
N GLN A 19 -4.76 -1.27 -10.23
CA GLN A 19 -5.91 -1.08 -11.11
C GLN A 19 -6.97 -0.23 -10.40
N PRO A 20 -7.79 0.54 -11.13
CA PRO A 20 -8.94 1.21 -10.53
C PRO A 20 -9.85 0.20 -9.83
N PHE A 21 -10.35 0.55 -8.65
CA PHE A 21 -11.23 -0.31 -7.86
C PHE A 21 -12.40 0.48 -7.26
N THR A 22 -13.47 -0.21 -6.86
CA THR A 22 -14.62 0.44 -6.22
C THR A 22 -14.62 0.15 -4.73
N TRP A 23 -14.80 1.20 -3.92
CA TRP A 23 -14.89 1.10 -2.46
C TRP A 23 -15.96 2.05 -1.93
N HIS A 24 -16.92 1.52 -1.18
CA HIS A 24 -18.16 2.22 -0.74
C HIS A 24 -18.88 2.98 -1.87
N GLY A 25 -18.93 2.40 -3.08
CA GLY A 25 -19.60 3.01 -4.24
C GLY A 25 -18.80 4.10 -4.95
N ILE A 26 -17.57 4.39 -4.50
CA ILE A 26 -16.68 5.37 -5.13
C ILE A 26 -15.61 4.61 -5.91
N VAL A 27 -15.43 4.97 -7.19
CA VAL A 27 -14.31 4.47 -8.01
C VAL A 27 -13.04 5.19 -7.57
N ARG A 28 -12.02 4.41 -7.26
CA ARG A 28 -10.72 4.86 -6.76
C ARG A 28 -9.64 4.45 -7.74
N THR A 29 -8.75 5.37 -8.05
CA THR A 29 -7.53 5.12 -8.81
C THR A 29 -6.36 5.24 -7.86
N ALA A 30 -5.51 4.22 -7.83
CA ALA A 30 -4.29 4.30 -7.05
C ALA A 30 -3.12 4.60 -7.99
N GLU A 31 -2.49 5.74 -7.74
CA GLU A 31 -1.30 6.16 -8.45
C GLU A 31 -0.04 5.65 -7.74
N PRO A 32 1.06 5.41 -8.47
CA PRO A 32 2.34 5.11 -7.84
C PRO A 32 2.69 6.19 -6.81
N SER A 33 3.09 5.77 -5.61
CA SER A 33 3.56 6.70 -4.57
C SER A 33 4.71 7.56 -5.12
N GLU A 34 4.64 8.88 -4.92
CA GLU A 34 5.75 9.79 -5.22
C GLU A 34 7.04 9.40 -4.47
N MET A 35 6.88 8.73 -3.32
CA MET A 35 8.00 8.26 -2.49
C MET A 35 8.48 6.86 -2.88
N GLY A 36 7.83 6.21 -3.85
CA GLY A 36 8.22 4.89 -4.35
C GLY A 36 8.05 3.75 -3.34
N TYR A 37 7.18 3.90 -2.34
CA TYR A 37 6.83 2.81 -1.44
C TYR A 37 5.90 1.81 -2.12
N GLU A 38 6.18 0.52 -1.93
CA GLU A 38 5.32 -0.56 -2.41
C GLU A 38 4.70 -1.37 -1.28
N ARG A 39 5.13 -1.09 -0.04
CA ARG A 39 4.83 -1.87 1.16
C ARG A 39 4.53 -0.94 2.34
N LEU A 40 3.51 -1.30 3.12
CA LEU A 40 3.12 -0.63 4.35
C LEU A 40 3.00 -1.65 5.48
N LEU A 41 3.89 -1.55 6.47
CA LEU A 41 3.91 -2.41 7.64
C LEU A 41 3.38 -1.65 8.87
N LEU A 42 2.18 -2.02 9.30
CA LEU A 42 1.42 -1.37 10.37
C LEU A 42 1.76 -1.95 11.77
N PRO A 43 1.48 -1.19 12.84
CA PRO A 43 1.74 -1.64 14.21
C PRO A 43 0.80 -2.80 14.63
N GLY A 44 1.17 -3.51 15.69
CA GLY A 44 0.36 -4.61 16.24
C GLY A 44 -0.76 -4.14 17.17
N THR A 45 -0.76 -2.85 17.52
CA THR A 45 -1.70 -2.16 18.41
C THR A 45 -3.05 -1.85 17.77
N LEU A 46 -3.18 -2.03 16.44
CA LEU A 46 -4.44 -1.82 15.73
C LEU A 46 -5.54 -2.71 16.31
N ASP A 47 -6.73 -2.14 16.47
CA ASP A 47 -7.88 -2.87 16.97
C ASP A 47 -8.44 -3.86 15.92
N ALA A 48 -9.38 -4.70 16.35
CA ALA A 48 -9.97 -5.71 15.47
C ALA A 48 -10.81 -5.13 14.31
N PRO A 49 -11.66 -4.11 14.53
CA PRO A 49 -12.40 -3.43 13.46
C PRO A 49 -11.47 -2.86 12.39
N THR A 50 -10.46 -2.08 12.77
CA THR A 50 -9.54 -1.45 11.81
C THR A 50 -8.82 -2.50 10.96
N ARG A 51 -8.35 -3.59 11.57
CA ARG A 51 -7.69 -4.67 10.82
C ARG A 51 -8.63 -5.34 9.81
N ARG A 52 -9.92 -5.44 10.12
CA ARG A 52 -10.93 -6.00 9.21
C ARG A 52 -11.20 -5.05 8.06
N SER A 53 -11.39 -3.77 8.33
CA SER A 53 -11.60 -2.74 7.30
C SER A 53 -10.39 -2.66 6.37
N LEU A 54 -9.16 -2.65 6.90
CA LEU A 54 -7.93 -2.72 6.11
C LEU A 54 -7.82 -3.96 5.23
N ARG A 55 -8.24 -5.13 5.72
CA ARG A 55 -8.24 -6.37 4.92
C ARG A 55 -9.21 -6.27 3.75
N SER A 56 -10.41 -5.77 4.00
CA SER A 56 -11.43 -5.60 2.96
C SER A 56 -11.02 -4.55 1.93
N LEU A 57 -10.44 -3.43 2.39
CA LEU A 57 -9.87 -2.40 1.53
C LEU A 57 -8.75 -2.98 0.66
N ALA A 58 -7.83 -3.76 1.24
CA ALA A 58 -6.75 -4.41 0.52
C ALA A 58 -7.27 -5.35 -0.57
N ALA A 59 -8.30 -6.15 -0.26
CA ALA A 59 -8.92 -7.04 -1.23
C ALA A 59 -9.57 -6.26 -2.39
N ALA A 60 -10.27 -5.16 -2.09
CA ALA A 60 -10.88 -4.32 -3.13
C ALA A 60 -9.82 -3.65 -4.00
N ALA A 61 -8.75 -3.14 -3.38
CA ALA A 61 -7.64 -2.48 -4.07
C ALA A 61 -6.71 -3.45 -4.83
N GLY A 62 -6.91 -4.76 -4.73
CA GLY A 62 -6.01 -5.75 -5.31
C GLY A 62 -4.63 -5.79 -4.63
N LEU A 63 -4.54 -5.37 -3.37
CA LEU A 63 -3.34 -5.46 -2.54
C LEU A 63 -3.18 -6.86 -1.94
N ARG A 64 -1.93 -7.23 -1.65
CA ARG A 64 -1.61 -8.33 -0.75
C ARG A 64 -1.81 -7.87 0.69
N TYR A 65 -2.48 -8.70 1.47
CA TYR A 65 -2.69 -8.51 2.91
C TYR A 65 -2.06 -9.68 3.64
N GLU A 66 -1.05 -9.41 4.46
CA GLU A 66 -0.36 -10.43 5.24
C GLU A 66 -0.34 -10.05 6.72
N THR A 67 -0.34 -11.07 7.58
CA THR A 67 -0.26 -10.84 9.02
C THR A 67 0.85 -11.64 9.65
N PHE A 68 1.60 -11.00 10.54
CA PHE A 68 2.80 -11.58 11.14
C PHE A 68 2.81 -11.46 12.66
N GLY A 69 3.54 -12.37 13.30
CA GLY A 69 3.81 -12.34 14.72
C GLY A 69 2.71 -12.99 15.59
N PRO A 70 2.91 -12.96 16.92
CA PRO A 70 2.03 -13.61 17.89
C PRO A 70 0.63 -12.99 17.88
N LYS A 71 -0.38 -13.80 18.26
CA LYS A 71 -1.81 -13.40 18.22
C LYS A 71 -2.10 -12.10 18.99
N ALA A 72 -1.36 -11.83 20.07
CA ALA A 72 -1.50 -10.64 20.90
C ALA A 72 -0.97 -9.35 20.24
N CYS A 73 0.01 -9.44 19.35
CA CYS A 73 0.69 -8.28 18.74
C CYS A 73 0.80 -8.44 17.21
N ARG A 74 -0.24 -9.02 16.59
CA ARG A 74 -0.22 -9.37 15.19
C ARG A 74 -0.14 -8.11 14.33
N ARG A 75 0.93 -8.00 13.56
CA ARG A 75 1.19 -6.90 12.63
C ARG A 75 0.55 -7.18 11.29
N VAL A 76 0.27 -6.11 10.55
CA VAL A 76 -0.35 -6.16 9.22
C VAL A 76 0.62 -5.58 8.20
N LEU A 77 0.84 -6.30 7.11
CA LEU A 77 1.54 -5.83 5.93
C LEU A 77 0.54 -5.68 4.79
N LEU A 78 0.56 -4.52 4.16
CA LEU A 78 -0.08 -4.27 2.88
C LEU A 78 0.99 -4.11 1.82
N ALA A 79 0.84 -4.77 0.68
CA ALA A 79 1.80 -4.69 -0.41
C ALA A 79 1.14 -4.76 -1.79
N LEU A 80 1.80 -4.23 -2.81
CA LEU A 80 1.39 -4.42 -4.20
C LEU A 80 1.50 -5.91 -4.61
N GLN A 81 0.70 -6.38 -5.58
CA GLN A 81 0.75 -7.79 -6.04
C GLN A 81 2.06 -8.14 -6.75
N ALA A 82 2.58 -7.22 -7.55
CA ALA A 82 3.79 -7.42 -8.34
C ALA A 82 4.98 -6.74 -7.67
N GLU A 83 5.40 -7.24 -6.50
CA GLU A 83 6.60 -6.77 -5.80
C GLU A 83 7.85 -7.03 -6.67
N CYS A 84 8.59 -5.97 -7.04
CA CYS A 84 9.91 -6.17 -7.63
C CYS A 84 10.87 -6.62 -6.52
N SER A 85 11.70 -7.63 -6.79
CA SER A 85 12.83 -7.98 -5.90
C SER A 85 13.81 -6.82 -5.67
N CYS A 86 13.75 -5.79 -6.53
CA CYS A 86 14.52 -4.56 -6.45
C CYS A 86 13.89 -3.48 -5.53
N CYS A 87 12.60 -3.55 -5.22
CA CYS A 87 11.88 -2.49 -4.53
C CYS A 87 11.85 -2.76 -3.03
N VAL A 88 12.93 -2.43 -2.31
CA VAL A 88 13.08 -2.59 -0.84
C VAL A 88 12.25 -1.56 -0.04
N ASN A 89 11.59 -0.63 -0.72
CA ASN A 89 10.93 0.53 -0.11
C ASN A 89 9.64 0.13 0.62
N ALA A 90 9.74 0.01 1.94
CA ALA A 90 8.62 -0.21 2.84
C ALA A 90 8.50 0.93 3.85
N LEU A 91 7.31 1.48 4.00
CA LEU A 91 6.98 2.32 5.14
C LEU A 91 6.62 1.39 6.31
N SER A 92 7.43 1.41 7.37
CA SER A 92 7.24 0.55 8.54
C SER A 92 7.12 1.38 9.81
N TYR A 93 6.06 1.12 10.57
CA TYR A 93 5.89 1.60 11.94
C TYR A 93 6.47 0.59 12.93
N GLN A 94 6.77 0.99 14.17
CA GLN A 94 7.16 0.05 15.21
C GLN A 94 5.95 -0.76 15.68
N ALA A 95 6.18 -1.97 16.21
CA ALA A 95 5.08 -2.84 16.64
C ALA A 95 4.23 -2.23 17.76
N THR A 96 4.83 -1.36 18.58
CA THR A 96 4.25 -0.68 19.74
C THR A 96 3.69 0.70 19.42
N ASP A 97 3.84 1.21 18.19
CA ASP A 97 3.32 2.52 17.83
C ASP A 97 1.80 2.52 17.92
N SER A 98 1.21 3.63 18.33
CA SER A 98 -0.24 3.86 18.23
C SER A 98 -0.49 4.81 17.08
N LEU A 99 -1.27 4.37 16.08
CA LEU A 99 -1.67 5.21 14.96
C LEU A 99 -3.14 5.57 15.10
N SER A 100 -3.44 6.87 15.00
CA SER A 100 -4.83 7.34 14.85
C SER A 100 -5.37 7.01 13.46
N THR A 101 -6.69 7.05 13.30
CA THR A 101 -7.35 6.86 11.99
C THR A 101 -6.82 7.83 10.93
N ALA A 102 -6.58 9.08 11.30
CA ALA A 102 -6.00 10.09 10.40
C ALA A 102 -4.57 9.70 9.93
N GLN A 103 -3.73 9.20 10.85
CA GLN A 103 -2.37 8.74 10.49
C GLN A 103 -2.40 7.49 9.61
N LEU A 104 -3.37 6.60 9.80
CA LEU A 104 -3.57 5.44 8.92
C LEU A 104 -3.99 5.86 7.51
N ARG A 105 -4.89 6.85 7.39
CA ARG A 105 -5.26 7.42 6.08
C ARG A 105 -4.05 8.04 5.41
N GLU A 106 -3.28 8.86 6.13
CA GLU A 106 -2.08 9.47 5.59
C GLU A 106 -1.06 8.42 5.14
N ALA A 107 -0.85 7.35 5.92
CA ALA A 107 0.04 6.25 5.55
C ALA A 107 -0.44 5.54 4.26
N LEU A 108 -1.73 5.23 4.16
CA LEU A 108 -2.33 4.60 2.98
C LEU A 108 -2.26 5.51 1.75
N GLN A 109 -2.52 6.81 1.92
CA GLN A 109 -2.37 7.80 0.86
C GLN A 109 -0.90 7.94 0.45
N LYS A 110 0.04 7.94 1.39
CA LYS A 110 1.46 8.07 1.10
C LYS A 110 2.02 6.87 0.34
N VAL A 111 1.55 5.67 0.64
CA VAL A 111 2.07 4.43 0.04
C VAL A 111 1.31 4.01 -1.21
N PHE A 112 -0.01 4.19 -1.24
CA PHE A 112 -0.86 3.69 -2.32
C PHE A 112 -1.69 4.78 -3.01
N SER A 113 -1.50 6.06 -2.64
CA SER A 113 -2.22 7.20 -3.23
C SER A 113 -3.74 7.07 -3.15
N PHE A 114 -4.25 6.39 -2.12
CA PHE A 114 -5.68 6.28 -1.85
C PHE A 114 -6.20 7.65 -1.37
N SER A 115 -6.71 8.46 -2.29
CA SER A 115 -7.35 9.74 -1.99
C SER A 115 -8.67 9.88 -2.74
N PRO A 116 -9.75 10.35 -2.09
CA PRO A 116 -9.88 10.59 -0.65
C PRO A 116 -10.27 9.32 0.14
N LEU A 117 -9.68 9.12 1.33
CA LEU A 117 -10.15 8.17 2.36
C LEU A 117 -10.88 8.95 3.47
N SER A 118 -12.06 8.49 3.88
CA SER A 118 -12.76 8.97 5.08
C SER A 118 -12.37 8.15 6.32
N ASP A 119 -12.68 8.63 7.52
CA ASP A 119 -12.44 7.86 8.74
C ASP A 119 -13.28 6.56 8.76
N ASP A 120 -14.51 6.61 8.22
CA ASP A 120 -15.40 5.45 8.07
C ASP A 120 -14.84 4.36 7.14
N ASP A 121 -13.93 4.69 6.22
CA ASP A 121 -13.27 3.70 5.36
C ASP A 121 -12.27 2.81 6.14
N ILE A 122 -11.82 3.27 7.31
CA ILE A 122 -10.76 2.63 8.11
C ILE A 122 -11.30 1.97 9.38
N THR A 123 -12.37 2.49 9.98
CA THR A 123 -13.02 1.92 11.17
C THR A 123 -14.01 0.81 10.85
#